data_AF-A0AAV2SZA3-F1
#
_entry.id   AF-A0AAV2SZA3-F1
#
_cell.length_a   1.000
_cell.length_b   1.000
_cell.length_c   1.000
_cell.angle_alpha   90.00
_cell.angle_beta   90.00
_cell.angle_gamma   90.00
#
_symmetry.space_group_name_H-M   'P 1'
#
loop_
_entity.id
_entity.type
_entity.pdbx_description
1 polymer ?
#
loop_
_entity_poly.entity_id
_entity_poly.type
_entity_poly.pdbx_seq_one_letter_code
_entity_poly.pdbx_strand_id
1 'polypeptide(L)'
;SAILKYNPRYANKWNFKGLFTLFEEEFKEEESDYFYSHTLPSMMRLAISLPDLLTAPLPLLTATATHSITLSQLQIGSLLANAFFCTFPRRHAKGHNTEYLYGNYPDINFN
;
A
#
# COMPACT_ATOMS: atom_id res chain seq x y z
N SER A 1 -12.49 -2.40 9.57
CA SER A 1 -11.07 -2.27 9.17
C SER A 1 -10.67 -0.80 9.15
N ALA A 2 -9.53 -0.44 9.76
CA ALA A 2 -9.01 0.94 9.76
C ALA A 2 -8.78 1.49 8.34
N ILE A 3 -8.45 0.61 7.39
CA ILE A 3 -8.21 0.96 5.98
C ILE A 3 -9.44 1.61 5.32
N LEU A 4 -10.65 1.19 5.69
CA LEU A 4 -11.89 1.73 5.15
C LEU A 4 -12.24 3.11 5.71
N LYS A 5 -11.67 3.50 6.85
CA LYS A 5 -11.95 4.80 7.48
C LYS A 5 -11.46 5.98 6.64
N TYR A 6 -10.33 5.81 5.95
CA TYR A 6 -9.78 6.82 5.02
C TYR A 6 -10.05 6.49 3.54
N ASN A 7 -10.63 5.32 3.24
CA ASN A 7 -11.11 4.96 1.90
C ASN A 7 -12.64 4.72 1.87
N PRO A 8 -13.49 5.68 2.31
CA PRO A 8 -14.93 5.44 2.48
C PRO A 8 -15.66 5.12 1.16
N ARG A 9 -15.12 5.59 0.01
CA ARG A 9 -15.66 5.27 -1.32
C ARG A 9 -15.57 3.80 -1.70
N TYR A 10 -14.70 3.03 -1.03
CA TYR A 10 -14.45 1.62 -1.30
C TYR A 10 -14.96 0.69 -0.20
N ALA A 11 -15.61 1.24 0.84
CA ALA A 11 -16.15 0.46 1.96
C ALA A 11 -17.10 -0.67 1.54
N ASN A 12 -17.85 -0.47 0.45
CA ASN A 12 -18.77 -1.46 -0.10
C ASN A 12 -18.20 -2.24 -1.31
N LYS A 13 -16.92 -2.01 -1.66
CA LYS A 13 -16.26 -2.61 -2.84
C LYS A 13 -15.07 -3.50 -2.48
N TRP A 14 -14.32 -3.14 -1.43
CA TRP A 14 -13.18 -3.93 -0.98
C TRP A 14 -13.61 -4.96 0.05
N ASN A 15 -13.13 -6.18 -0.14
CA ASN A 15 -13.38 -7.28 0.77
C ASN A 15 -12.04 -7.80 1.30
N PHE A 16 -11.85 -7.68 2.61
CA PHE A 16 -10.65 -8.16 3.30
C PHE A 16 -10.71 -9.64 3.65
N LYS A 17 -11.64 -10.42 3.07
CA LYS A 17 -11.81 -11.84 3.37
C LYS A 17 -10.50 -12.63 3.27
N GLY A 18 -9.66 -12.36 2.26
CA GLY A 18 -8.36 -13.04 2.15
C GLY A 18 -7.44 -12.79 3.35
N LEU A 19 -7.48 -11.58 3.91
CA LEU A 19 -6.73 -11.24 5.12
C LEU A 19 -7.33 -11.91 6.37
N PHE A 20 -8.66 -11.95 6.47
CA PHE A 20 -9.34 -12.66 7.57
C PHE A 20 -9.07 -14.15 7.53
N THR A 21 -9.22 -14.81 6.37
CA THR A 21 -8.90 -16.22 6.18
C THR A 21 -7.45 -16.51 6.54
N LEU A 22 -6.49 -15.64 6.19
CA LEU A 22 -5.10 -15.81 6.61
C LEU A 22 -4.95 -15.85 8.14
N PHE A 23 -5.59 -14.93 8.87
CA PHE A 23 -5.47 -14.88 10.33
C PHE A 23 -6.30 -15.93 11.07
N GLU A 24 -7.47 -16.29 10.54
CA GLU A 24 -8.42 -17.19 11.21
C GLU A 24 -8.21 -18.66 10.84
N GLU A 25 -7.80 -18.95 9.60
CA GLU A 25 -7.74 -20.32 9.07
C GLU A 25 -6.30 -20.83 8.89
N GLU A 26 -5.32 -19.95 8.62
CA GLU A 26 -3.95 -20.36 8.31
C GLU A 26 -2.95 -20.09 9.45
N PHE A 27 -3.10 -18.99 10.18
CA PHE A 27 -2.19 -18.62 11.26
C PHE A 27 -2.54 -19.35 12.55
N LYS A 28 -1.50 -19.78 13.27
CA LYS A 28 -1.64 -20.17 14.68
C LYS A 28 -1.84 -18.94 15.55
N GLU A 29 -2.42 -19.14 16.73
CA GLU A 29 -2.65 -18.07 17.72
C GLU A 29 -1.37 -17.27 18.01
N GLU A 30 -0.25 -17.96 18.21
CA GLU A 30 1.06 -17.35 18.45
C GLU A 30 1.56 -16.47 17.28
N GLU A 31 1.29 -16.87 16.04
CA GLU A 31 1.69 -16.14 14.83
C GLU A 31 0.83 -14.89 14.64
N SER A 32 -0.48 -15.00 14.91
CA SER A 32 -1.40 -13.88 14.93
C SER A 32 -1.03 -12.88 16.02
N ASP A 33 -0.75 -13.35 17.23
CA ASP A 33 -0.31 -12.50 18.34
C ASP A 33 1.00 -11.77 18.01
N TYR A 34 1.99 -12.49 17.45
CA TYR A 34 3.23 -11.89 17.02
C TYR A 34 3.01 -10.84 15.92
N PHE A 35 2.13 -11.13 14.96
CA PHE A 35 1.80 -10.18 13.89
C PHE A 35 1.25 -8.88 14.46
N TYR A 36 0.24 -8.95 15.35
CA TYR A 36 -0.39 -7.75 15.91
C TYR A 36 0.50 -7.00 16.89
N SER A 37 1.37 -7.70 17.63
CA SER A 37 2.25 -7.09 18.64
C SER A 37 3.57 -6.55 18.08
N HIS A 38 4.09 -7.12 16.98
CA HIS A 38 5.42 -6.78 16.46
C HIS A 38 5.40 -6.35 14.98
N THR A 39 4.85 -7.18 14.10
CA THR A 39 4.94 -6.97 12.65
C THR A 39 4.12 -5.76 12.21
N LEU A 40 2.85 -5.71 12.59
CA LEU A 40 1.93 -4.64 12.22
C LEU A 40 2.40 -3.27 12.76
N PRO A 41 2.79 -3.11 14.04
CA PRO A 41 3.34 -1.85 14.53
C PRO A 41 4.62 -1.42 13.79
N SER A 42 5.46 -2.37 13.39
CA SER A 42 6.68 -2.08 12.62
C SER A 42 6.36 -1.62 11.20
N MET A 43 5.38 -2.24 10.53
CA MET A 43 4.86 -1.78 9.24
C MET A 43 4.26 -0.38 9.36
N MET A 44 3.50 -0.08 10.42
CA MET A 44 2.95 1.25 10.66
C MET A 44 4.04 2.31 10.81
N ARG A 45 5.11 2.02 11.56
CA ARG A 45 6.26 2.91 11.69
C ARG A 45 6.91 3.19 10.34
N LEU A 46 7.16 2.14 9.54
CA LEU A 46 7.67 2.31 8.18
C LEU A 46 6.75 3.16 7.31
N ALA A 47 5.44 2.96 7.41
CA ALA A 47 4.48 3.71 6.61
C ALA A 47 4.48 5.21 6.95
N ILE A 48 4.48 5.53 8.24
CA ILE A 48 4.47 6.92 8.74
C ILE A 48 5.80 7.64 8.42
N SER A 49 6.94 6.94 8.42
CA SER A 49 8.25 7.52 8.09
C SER A 49 8.47 7.84 6.61
N LEU A 50 7.49 7.57 5.73
CA LEU A 50 7.64 7.79 4.28
C LEU A 50 8.07 9.23 3.90
N PRO A 51 7.50 10.31 4.48
CA PRO A 51 7.90 11.68 4.12
C PRO A 51 9.35 12.01 4.49
N ASP A 52 9.87 11.38 5.55
CA ASP A 52 11.25 11.56 5.99
C ASP A 52 12.23 10.74 5.15
N LEU A 53 11.80 9.57 4.67
CA LEU A 53 12.61 8.65 3.85
C LEU A 53 12.61 9.02 2.36
N LEU A 54 11.53 9.62 1.87
CA LEU A 54 11.37 10.10 0.50
C LEU A 54 11.03 11.60 0.51
N THR A 55 12.09 12.39 0.59
CA THR A 55 12.01 13.86 0.67
C THR A 55 11.78 14.54 -0.69
N ALA A 56 11.87 13.79 -1.78
CA ALA A 56 11.67 14.27 -3.14
C ALA A 56 10.63 13.42 -3.88
N PRO A 57 9.85 14.02 -4.81
CA PRO A 57 8.89 13.29 -5.60
C PRO A 57 9.59 12.27 -6.50
N LEU A 58 9.06 11.05 -6.55
CA LEU A 58 9.55 10.02 -7.46
C LEU A 58 9.04 10.28 -8.89
N PRO A 59 9.92 10.30 -9.90
CA PRO A 59 9.50 10.47 -11.28
C PRO A 59 8.72 9.23 -11.74
N LEU A 60 7.72 9.46 -12.58
CA LEU A 60 6.99 8.37 -13.23
C LEU A 60 7.77 7.88 -14.45
N LEU A 61 7.98 6.57 -14.54
CA LEU A 61 8.64 5.96 -15.70
C LEU A 61 7.60 5.73 -16.81
N THR A 62 7.62 6.59 -17.83
CA THR A 62 6.70 6.54 -18.97
C THR A 62 7.29 5.78 -20.15
N ALA A 63 6.41 5.26 -21.01
CA ALA A 63 6.83 4.76 -22.32
C ALA A 63 7.61 5.85 -23.07
N THR A 64 8.61 5.44 -23.87
CA THR A 64 9.49 6.30 -24.71
C THR A 64 10.58 7.12 -24.00
N ALA A 65 10.67 7.10 -22.67
CA ALA A 65 11.73 7.78 -21.94
C ALA A 65 12.68 6.80 -21.24
N THR A 66 14.00 7.00 -21.40
CA THR A 66 15.02 6.22 -20.66
C THR A 66 15.38 6.96 -19.38
N HIS A 67 14.94 6.43 -18.24
CA HIS A 67 15.26 6.93 -16.91
C HIS A 67 15.57 5.76 -15.97
N SER A 68 16.38 6.01 -14.95
CA SER A 68 16.63 5.08 -13.86
C SER A 68 16.26 5.72 -12.53
N ILE A 69 15.78 4.89 -11.60
CA ILE A 69 15.49 5.29 -10.23
C ILE A 69 16.30 4.36 -9.33
N THR A 70 17.03 4.94 -8.38
CA THR A 70 17.75 4.19 -7.36
C THR A 70 17.12 4.47 -6.01
N LEU A 71 16.71 3.42 -5.31
CA LEU A 71 16.09 3.48 -4.00
C LEU A 71 16.82 2.53 -3.05
N SER A 72 16.89 2.91 -1.77
CA SER A 72 17.33 2.00 -0.72
C SER A 72 16.25 0.97 -0.40
N GLN A 73 16.65 -0.17 0.15
CA GLN A 73 15.70 -1.18 0.64
C GLN A 73 14.75 -0.62 1.71
N LEU A 74 15.23 0.33 2.53
CA LEU A 74 14.41 1.01 3.53
C LEU A 74 13.31 1.87 2.89
N GLN A 75 13.64 2.62 1.83
CA GLN A 75 12.65 3.40 1.07
C GLN A 75 11.60 2.49 0.42
N ILE A 76 12.04 1.36 -0.16
CA ILE A 76 11.13 0.36 -0.74
C ILE A 76 10.23 -0.24 0.35
N GLY A 77 10.77 -0.58 1.52
CA GLY A 77 9.99 -1.10 2.64
C GLY A 77 8.91 -0.13 3.12
N SER A 78 9.24 1.16 3.19
CA SER A 78 8.27 2.21 3.51
C SER A 78 7.18 2.37 2.44
N LEU A 79 7.54 2.32 1.15
CA LEU A 79 6.58 2.35 0.03
C LEU A 79 5.63 1.15 0.07
N LEU A 80 6.15 -0.05 0.30
CA LEU A 80 5.33 -1.27 0.38
C LEU A 80 4.43 -1.28 1.62
N ALA A 81 4.90 -0.76 2.76
CA ALA A 81 4.05 -0.60 3.93
C ALA A 81 2.87 0.34 3.66
N ASN A 82 3.10 1.46 2.96
CA ASN A 82 2.05 2.36 2.52
C ASN A 82 1.08 1.70 1.52
N ALA A 83 1.59 0.83 0.65
CA ALA A 83 0.82 0.04 -0.31
C ALA A 83 -0.11 -0.97 0.40
N PHE A 84 0.41 -1.66 1.42
CA PHE A 84 -0.34 -2.58 2.27
C PHE A 84 -1.50 -1.86 2.97
N PHE A 85 -1.23 -0.68 3.55
CA PHE A 85 -2.27 0.15 4.16
C PHE A 85 -3.15 0.88 3.15
N CYS A 86 -2.97 0.68 1.83
CA CYS A 86 -3.80 1.31 0.81
C CYS A 86 -3.84 2.85 0.91
N THR A 87 -2.69 3.47 1.12
CA THR A 87 -2.57 4.92 1.38
C THR A 87 -2.17 5.74 0.15
N PHE A 88 -1.84 5.11 -0.99
CA PHE A 88 -1.51 5.85 -2.21
C PHE A 88 -2.77 6.49 -2.81
N PRO A 89 -2.88 7.83 -2.77
CA PRO A 89 -4.07 8.52 -3.24
C PRO A 89 -4.20 8.40 -4.76
N ARG A 90 -5.43 8.51 -5.29
CA ARG A 90 -5.75 8.52 -6.74
C ARG A 90 -5.38 7.24 -7.51
N ARG A 91 -4.95 6.18 -6.81
CA ARG A 91 -4.58 4.87 -7.39
C ARG A 91 -5.63 3.77 -7.17
N HIS A 92 -6.87 4.15 -6.87
CA HIS A 92 -7.97 3.22 -6.59
C HIS A 92 -9.12 3.29 -7.61
N ALA A 93 -9.15 4.33 -8.46
CA ALA A 93 -10.20 4.47 -9.48
C ALA A 93 -9.81 3.64 -10.71
N LYS A 94 -10.79 2.97 -11.33
CA LYS A 94 -10.68 2.37 -12.67
C LYS A 94 -11.77 3.00 -13.54
N GLY A 95 -11.44 3.47 -14.74
CA GLY A 95 -12.36 4.17 -15.68
C GLY A 95 -12.19 5.69 -15.73
N HIS A 96 -13.14 6.43 -16.31
CA HIS A 96 -13.09 7.89 -16.62
C HIS A 96 -12.74 8.84 -15.46
N ASN A 97 -12.67 8.34 -14.22
CA ASN A 97 -12.28 9.10 -13.02
C ASN A 97 -10.82 8.89 -12.59
N THR A 98 -10.01 8.14 -13.37
CA THR A 98 -8.56 8.15 -13.21
C THR A 98 -8.01 9.46 -13.77
N GLU A 99 -7.08 10.08 -13.05
CA GLU A 99 -6.23 11.10 -13.66
C GLU A 99 -5.55 10.44 -14.87
N TYR A 100 -5.66 11.04 -16.06
CA TYR A 100 -5.22 10.45 -17.34
C TYR A 100 -3.81 9.82 -17.29
N LEU A 101 -2.96 10.34 -16.39
CA LEU A 101 -1.59 9.88 -16.15
C LEU A 101 -1.49 8.49 -15.50
N TYR A 102 -2.47 8.04 -14.70
CA TYR A 102 -2.39 6.77 -13.95
C TYR A 102 -3.17 5.62 -14.59
N GLY A 103 -3.97 5.87 -15.63
CA GLY A 103 -4.79 4.84 -16.28
C GLY A 103 -4.00 3.70 -16.91
N ASN A 104 -2.72 3.94 -17.23
CA ASN A 104 -1.81 2.95 -17.84
C ASN A 104 -0.79 2.38 -16.84
N TYR A 105 -0.90 2.71 -15.54
CA TYR A 105 -0.01 2.18 -14.50
C TYR A 105 -0.67 1.02 -13.75
N PRO A 106 0.11 0.03 -13.28
CA PRO A 106 -0.43 -1.08 -12.51
C PRO A 106 -1.03 -0.62 -11.17
N ASP A 107 -1.90 -1.44 -10.61
CA ASP A 107 -2.40 -1.25 -9.24
C ASP A 107 -1.23 -1.35 -8.25
N ILE A 108 -1.21 -0.48 -7.23
CA ILE A 108 -0.16 -0.45 -6.20
C ILE A 108 -0.69 -0.88 -4.83
N ASN A 109 -1.94 -0.57 -4.51
CA ASN A 109 -2.51 -0.81 -3.18
C ASN A 109 -3.05 -2.25 -3.06
N PHE A 110 -2.86 -2.89 -1.91
CA PHE A 110 -3.17 -4.32 -1.69
C PHE A 110 -4.62 -4.58 -1.23
N ASN A 111 -5.58 -3.88 -1.83
CA ASN A 111 -7.01 -3.99 -1.49
C ASN A 111 -7.69 -5.20 -2.12
#